data_AF-A0A7X7CDW1-F1
#
_entry.id   AF-A0A7X7CDW1-F1
#
_cell.length_a   1.000
_cell.length_b   1.000
_cell.length_c   1.000
_cell.angle_alpha   90.00
_cell.angle_beta   90.00
_cell.angle_gamma   90.00
#
_symmetry.space_group_name_H-M   'P 1'
#
loop_
_entity.id
_entity.type
_entity.pdbx_description
1 polymer ?
#
loop_
_entity_poly.entity_id
_entity_poly.type
_entity_poly.pdbx_seq_one_letter_code
_entity_poly.pdbx_strand_id
1 'polypeptide(L)' 'ATNESEHVAKAALGVGSAEAERRSLTSEELREILRSEIGERTAAAAEYEAHGRQDVAERLHGEVAVLTRYV' A
#
# COMPACT_ATOMS: atom_id res chain seq x y z
N ALA A 1 -30.95 31.40 -35.05
CA ALA A 1 -29.97 31.17 -33.97
C ALA A 1 -29.31 29.82 -34.22
N THR A 2 -28.16 29.84 -34.86
CA THR A 2 -27.26 28.70 -35.02
C THR A 2 -26.66 28.41 -33.66
N ASN A 3 -27.06 27.31 -33.03
CA ASN A 3 -26.36 26.80 -31.86
C ASN A 3 -25.30 25.83 -32.39
N GLU A 4 -24.13 26.35 -32.73
CA GLU A 4 -22.94 25.55 -32.99
C GLU A 4 -22.55 24.90 -31.65
N SER A 5 -23.13 23.72 -31.40
CA SER A 5 -22.78 22.87 -30.28
C SER A 5 -21.27 22.72 -30.20
N GLU A 6 -20.77 23.04 -29.00
CA GLU A 6 -19.39 22.96 -28.55
C GLU A 6 -18.57 21.90 -29.29
N HIS A 7 -17.47 22.35 -29.87
CA HIS A 7 -16.42 21.50 -30.38
C HIS A 7 -15.80 20.74 -29.19
N VAL A 8 -16.34 19.58 -28.85
CA VAL A 8 -15.73 18.68 -27.88
C VAL A 8 -14.40 18.26 -28.47
N ALA A 9 -13.33 18.87 -27.96
CA ALA A 9 -11.96 18.52 -28.27
C ALA A 9 -11.87 16.99 -28.18
N LYS A 10 -11.53 16.37 -29.31
CA LYS A 10 -11.32 14.94 -29.45
C LYS A 10 -10.29 14.54 -28.39
N ALA A 11 -10.77 14.06 -27.25
CA ALA A 11 -9.90 13.49 -26.22
C ALA A 11 -9.16 12.38 -26.94
N ALA A 12 -7.84 12.55 -27.10
CA ALA A 12 -7.01 11.42 -27.46
C ALA A 12 -7.37 10.34 -26.44
N LEU A 13 -7.95 9.23 -26.92
CA LEU A 13 -8.33 8.08 -26.12
C LEU A 13 -7.06 7.35 -25.66
N GLY A 14 -6.12 8.08 -25.04
CA GLY A 14 -5.14 7.51 -24.16
C GLY A 14 -5.92 7.10 -22.93
N VAL A 15 -6.00 5.80 -22.70
CA VAL A 15 -6.78 5.18 -21.62
C VAL A 15 -6.11 5.51 -20.27
N GLY A 16 -6.17 6.79 -19.86
CA GLY A 16 -5.28 7.40 -18.87
C GLY A 16 -5.39 6.85 -17.45
N SER A 17 -6.31 5.91 -17.19
CA SER A 17 -6.46 5.20 -15.92
C SER A 17 -7.36 3.96 -16.11
N ALA A 18 -7.19 3.17 -17.17
CA ALA A 18 -7.90 1.88 -17.19
C ALA A 18 -7.39 0.98 -16.08
N GLU A 19 -8.33 0.33 -15.40
CA GLU A 19 -8.03 -0.75 -14.45
C GLU A 19 -7.22 -1.84 -15.16
N ALA A 20 -6.07 -2.17 -14.59
CA ALA A 20 -5.26 -3.30 -15.03
C ALA A 20 -5.79 -4.60 -14.41
N GLU A 21 -5.55 -5.74 -15.06
CA GLU A 21 -5.91 -7.02 -14.46
C GLU A 21 -5.19 -7.22 -13.11
N ARG A 22 -5.95 -7.59 -12.07
CA ARG A 22 -5.39 -7.80 -10.73
C ARG A 22 -4.49 -9.04 -10.72
N ARG A 23 -3.25 -8.88 -10.28
CA ARG A 23 -2.31 -9.99 -10.07
C ARG A 23 -2.77 -10.87 -8.90
N SER A 24 -2.78 -12.19 -9.14
CA SER A 24 -2.90 -13.18 -8.06
C SER A 24 -1.52 -13.49 -7.48
N LEU A 25 -1.42 -13.55 -6.16
CA LEU A 25 -0.18 -13.89 -5.45
C LEU A 25 -0.20 -15.35 -5.02
N THR A 26 0.96 -16.01 -5.15
CA THR A 26 1.20 -17.33 -4.56
C THR A 26 1.36 -17.22 -3.04
N SER A 27 1.24 -18.34 -2.34
CA SER A 27 1.47 -18.38 -0.89
C SER A 27 2.92 -18.05 -0.50
N GLU A 28 3.89 -18.33 -1.39
CA GLU A 28 5.31 -17.97 -1.19
C GLU A 28 5.47 -16.45 -1.23
N GLU A 29 5.01 -15.81 -2.31
CA GLU A 29 5.05 -14.35 -2.48
C GLU A 29 4.33 -13.62 -1.34
N LEU A 30 3.19 -14.17 -0.90
CA LEU A 30 2.48 -13.64 0.26
C LEU A 30 3.35 -13.67 1.53
N ARG A 31 4.04 -14.77 1.81
CA ARG A 31 4.93 -14.88 2.98
C ARG A 31 6.15 -13.97 2.86
N GLU A 32 6.70 -13.80 1.66
CA GLU A 32 7.80 -12.87 1.43
C GLU A 32 7.39 -11.43 1.75
N ILE A 33 6.22 -11.01 1.28
CA ILE A 33 5.65 -9.70 1.63
C ILE A 33 5.48 -9.58 3.14
N LEU A 34 4.87 -10.57 3.81
CA LEU A 34 4.67 -10.52 5.26
C LEU A 34 6.00 -10.43 6.03
N ARG A 35 7.07 -11.10 5.57
CA ARG A 35 8.41 -10.99 6.18
C ARG A 35 8.98 -9.58 6.04
N SER A 36 8.83 -8.95 4.87
CA SER A 36 9.24 -7.55 4.64
C SER A 36 8.48 -6.63 5.59
N GLU A 37 7.16 -6.75 5.64
CA GLU A 37 6.28 -5.92 6.46
C GLU A 37 6.55 -6.04 7.97
N ILE A 38 6.93 -7.24 8.44
CA ILE A 38 7.40 -7.46 9.81
C ILE A 38 8.72 -6.73 10.06
N GLY A 39 9.68 -6.86 9.14
CA GLY A 39 10.99 -6.21 9.24
C GLY A 39 10.87 -4.69 9.30
N GLU A 40 10.07 -4.11 8.42
CA GLU A 40 9.81 -2.68 8.35
C GLU A 40 9.16 -2.15 9.63
N ARG A 41 8.12 -2.83 10.15
CA ARG A 41 7.47 -2.42 11.41
C ARG A 41 8.39 -2.57 12.62
N THR A 42 9.23 -3.61 12.64
CA THR A 42 10.20 -3.81 13.71
C THR A 42 11.24 -2.69 13.72
N ALA A 43 11.75 -2.31 12.54
CA ALA A 43 12.68 -1.19 12.40
C ALA A 43 12.04 0.14 12.84
N ALA A 44 10.81 0.41 12.37
CA ALA A 44 10.07 1.62 12.77
C ALA A 44 9.80 1.66 14.28
N ALA A 45 9.45 0.53 14.90
CA ALA A 45 9.25 0.44 16.35
C ALA A 45 10.53 0.84 17.10
N ALA A 46 11.68 0.30 16.70
CA ALA A 46 12.96 0.65 17.31
C ALA A 46 13.31 2.15 17.14
N GLU A 47 13.01 2.75 15.99
CA GLU A 47 13.18 4.19 15.77
C GLU A 47 12.28 5.02 16.72
N TYR A 48 11.01 4.63 16.86
CA TYR A 48 10.11 5.31 17.79
C TYR A 48 10.53 5.14 19.25
N GLU A 49 11.04 3.97 19.64
CA GLU A 49 11.61 3.75 20.98
C GLU A 49 12.78 4.71 21.24
N ALA A 50 13.71 4.82 20.28
CA ALA A 50 14.87 5.70 20.37
C ALA A 50 14.48 7.19 20.50
N HIS A 51 13.33 7.57 19.94
CA HIS A 51 12.77 8.92 20.05
C HIS A 51 11.79 9.11 21.22
N GLY A 52 11.69 8.14 22.14
CA GLY A 52 10.86 8.23 23.34
C GLY A 52 9.35 8.09 23.08
N ARG A 53 8.96 7.61 21.90
CA ARG A 53 7.56 7.39 21.47
C ARG A 53 7.12 5.95 21.74
N GLN A 54 7.16 5.57 23.01
CA GLN A 54 6.86 4.21 23.48
C GLN A 54 5.43 3.78 23.11
N ASP A 55 4.47 4.71 23.11
CA ASP A 55 3.08 4.49 22.69
C ASP A 55 2.97 3.95 21.25
N VAL A 56 3.77 4.51 20.34
CA VAL A 56 3.78 4.11 18.94
C VAL A 56 4.54 2.79 18.76
N ALA A 57 5.66 2.64 19.45
CA ALA A 57 6.45 1.41 19.40
C ALA A 57 5.67 0.20 19.90
N GLU A 58 4.97 0.29 21.04
CA GLU A 58 4.13 -0.78 21.57
C GLU A 58 3.03 -1.21 20.60
N ARG A 59 2.41 -0.24 19.92
CA ARG A 59 1.42 -0.54 18.87
C ARG A 59 2.05 -1.31 17.72
N LEU A 60 3.21 -0.90 17.23
CA LEU A 60 3.90 -1.57 16.13
C LEU A 60 4.35 -2.98 16.51
N HIS A 61 4.81 -3.19 17.75
CA HIS A 61 5.08 -4.53 18.28
C HIS A 61 3.83 -5.41 18.31
N GLY A 62 2.68 -4.84 18.67
CA GLY A 62 1.39 -5.51 18.59
C GLY A 62 1.03 -5.93 17.16
N GLU A 63 1.25 -5.05 16.18
CA GLU A 63 1.06 -5.37 14.76
C GLU A 63 1.98 -6.51 14.31
N VAL A 64 3.28 -6.44 14.64
CA VAL A 64 4.26 -7.51 14.36
C VAL A 64 3.80 -8.84 14.97
N ALA A 65 3.38 -8.85 16.23
CA ALA A 65 2.92 -10.06 16.91
C ALA A 65 1.67 -10.70 16.27
N VAL A 66 0.85 -9.92 15.56
CA VAL A 66 -0.25 -10.45 14.75
C VAL A 66 0.29 -11.02 13.44
N LEU A 67 1.14 -10.27 12.72
CA LEU A 67 1.65 -10.67 11.41
C LEU A 67 2.52 -11.94 11.48
N THR A 68 3.35 -12.10 12.51
CA THR A 68 4.20 -13.29 12.70
C THR A 68 3.41 -14.59 12.79
N ARG A 69 2.11 -14.56 13.11
CA ARG A 69 1.25 -15.77 13.15
C ARG A 69 0.98 -16.36 11.77
N TYR A 70 1.22 -15.59 10.71
CA TYR A 70 0.88 -15.94 9.33
C TYR A 70 2.09 -16.28 8.45
N VAL A 71 3.29 -16.26 9.02
CA VAL A 71 4.55 -16.51 8.29
C VAL A 71 5.10 -17.88 8.63
#